data_AF-A0A963J3L2-F1
#
_entry.id   AF-A0A963J3L2-F1
#
_cell.length_a   1.000
_cell.length_b   1.000
_cell.length_c   1.000
_cell.angle_alpha   90.00
_cell.angle_beta   90.00
_cell.angle_gamma   90.00
#
_symmetry.space_group_name_H-M   'P 1'
#
loop_
_entity.id
_entity.type
_entity.pdbx_description
1 polymer ?
#
loop_
_entity_poly.entity_id
_entity_poly.type
_entity_poly.pdbx_seq_one_letter_code
_entity_poly.pdbx_strand_id
1 'polypeptide(L)'
;GIRQVRPDLIEAARAYGASPMQMLLKVQLPLAMPSVMAGINQSLMLSLSMVVIASMIAVGGLGQMVLRGIGRLDMGLATVGGLGIVLLAITLDRITQAMGQPRRGVRHWWQTGPAGLVLRLVRPAPPAPAAAAEPTDLSSARG
;
A
#
# COMPACT_ATOMS: atom_id res chain seq x y z
N GLY A 1 4.60 -3.79 13.93
CA GLY A 1 4.81 -4.28 12.56
C GLY A 1 4.77 -5.79 12.50
N ILE A 2 5.89 -6.43 12.14
CA ILE A 2 5.94 -7.87 11.82
C ILE A 2 5.52 -8.78 12.98
N ARG A 3 5.90 -8.45 14.22
CA ARG A 3 5.51 -9.22 15.42
C ARG A 3 4.02 -9.11 15.79
N GLN A 4 3.27 -8.20 15.16
CA GLN A 4 1.83 -8.02 15.39
C GLN A 4 0.97 -8.84 14.41
N VAL A 5 1.59 -9.56 13.48
CA VAL A 5 0.88 -10.46 12.56
C VAL A 5 0.37 -11.68 13.34
N ARG A 6 -0.91 -12.03 13.17
CA ARG A 6 -1.54 -13.14 13.89
C ARG A 6 -0.79 -14.46 13.64
N PRO A 7 -0.46 -15.22 14.69
CA PRO A 7 0.25 -16.50 14.56
C PRO A 7 -0.53 -17.50 13.72
N ASP A 8 -1.86 -17.53 13.83
CA ASP A 8 -2.74 -18.42 13.06
C ASP A 8 -2.57 -18.27 11.53
N LEU A 9 -2.30 -17.04 11.05
CA LEU A 9 -2.05 -16.77 9.63
C LEU A 9 -0.68 -17.28 9.18
N ILE A 10 0.30 -17.25 10.08
CA ILE A 10 1.66 -17.76 9.85
C ILE A 10 1.63 -19.30 9.84
N GLU A 11 0.87 -19.91 10.74
CA GLU A 11 0.68 -21.35 10.81
C GLU A 11 -0.08 -21.88 9.58
N ALA A 12 -1.14 -21.20 9.16
CA ALA A 12 -1.85 -21.53 7.93
C ALA A 12 -0.93 -21.46 6.70
N ALA A 13 -0.22 -20.34 6.51
CA ALA A 13 0.70 -20.20 5.38
C ALA A 13 1.84 -21.23 5.39
N ARG A 14 2.30 -21.66 6.57
CA ARG A 14 3.28 -22.74 6.72
C ARG A 14 2.68 -24.10 6.36
N ALA A 15 1.44 -24.36 6.75
CA ALA A 15 0.71 -25.59 6.37
C ALA A 15 0.51 -25.69 4.85
N TYR A 16 0.38 -24.55 4.15
CA TYR A 16 0.38 -24.48 2.68
C TYR A 16 1.78 -24.58 2.02
N GLY A 17 2.84 -24.86 2.79
CA GLY A 17 4.18 -25.09 2.26
C GLY A 17 4.99 -23.82 1.95
N ALA A 18 4.62 -22.66 2.49
CA ALA A 18 5.36 -21.42 2.23
C ALA A 18 6.79 -21.49 2.80
N SER A 19 7.79 -21.19 1.95
CA SER A 19 9.18 -21.06 2.38
C SER A 19 9.39 -19.82 3.27
N PRO A 20 10.45 -19.74 4.09
CA PRO A 20 10.67 -18.60 5.01
C PRO A 20 10.69 -17.23 4.30
N MET A 21 11.25 -17.15 3.10
CA MET A 21 11.23 -15.92 2.30
C MET A 21 9.85 -15.62 1.70
N GLN A 22 9.10 -16.65 1.30
CA GLN A 22 7.71 -16.46 0.85
C GLN A 22 6.82 -16.01 2.01
N MET A 23 7.02 -16.57 3.21
CA MET A 23 6.34 -16.17 4.43
C MET A 23 6.59 -14.70 4.75
N LEU A 24 7.86 -14.27 4.73
CA LEU A 24 8.21 -12.88 5.02
C LEU A 24 7.62 -11.92 3.98
N LEU A 25 7.90 -12.14 2.70
CA LEU A 25 7.56 -11.18 1.65
C LEU A 25 6.10 -11.20 1.22
N LYS A 26 5.43 -12.36 1.26
CA LYS A 26 4.05 -12.51 0.78
C LYS A 26 3.00 -12.52 1.89
N VAL A 27 3.38 -12.81 3.13
CA VAL A 27 2.43 -12.91 4.26
C VAL A 27 2.72 -11.85 5.32
N GLN A 28 3.90 -11.89 5.95
CA GLN A 28 4.20 -11.03 7.09
C GLN A 28 4.35 -9.55 6.69
N LEU A 29 5.09 -9.26 5.62
CA LEU A 29 5.36 -7.89 5.17
C LEU A 29 4.05 -7.19 4.76
N PRO A 30 3.20 -7.75 3.87
CA PRO A 30 1.92 -7.11 3.50
C PRO A 30 0.99 -6.87 4.69
N LEU A 31 0.90 -7.84 5.62
CA LEU A 31 0.07 -7.72 6.82
C LEU A 31 0.62 -6.69 7.82
N ALA A 32 1.94 -6.50 7.86
CA ALA A 32 2.61 -5.52 8.71
C ALA A 32 2.70 -4.12 8.09
N MET A 33 2.48 -3.97 6.77
CA MET A 33 2.58 -2.68 6.05
C MET A 33 1.83 -1.54 6.75
N PRO A 34 0.57 -1.70 7.23
CA PRO A 34 -0.13 -0.61 7.88
C PRO A 34 0.61 -0.07 9.12
N SER A 35 1.19 -0.96 9.92
CA SER A 35 1.98 -0.57 11.10
C SER A 35 3.33 0.04 10.72
N VAL A 36 3.99 -0.46 9.67
CA VAL A 36 5.25 0.11 9.16
C VAL A 36 5.03 1.53 8.65
N MET A 37 3.95 1.75 7.89
CA MET A 37 3.60 3.06 7.33
C MET A 37 3.21 4.06 8.42
N ALA A 38 2.52 3.61 9.47
CA ALA A 38 2.28 4.44 10.65
C ALA A 38 3.59 4.88 11.32
N GLY A 39 4.57 3.98 11.42
CA GLY A 39 5.91 4.30 11.96
C GLY A 39 6.69 5.26 11.07
N ILE A 40 6.65 5.09 9.74
CA ILE A 40 7.31 6.00 8.79
C ILE A 40 6.70 7.40 8.90
N ASN A 41 5.38 7.51 8.99
CA ASN A 41 4.72 8.80 9.17
C ASN A 41 5.19 9.50 10.45
N GLN A 42 5.32 8.76 11.56
CA GLN A 42 5.86 9.29 12.81
C GLN A 42 7.32 9.75 12.66
N SER A 43 8.16 8.93 12.04
CA SER A 43 9.56 9.31 11.79
C SER A 43 9.66 10.57 10.92
N LEU A 44 8.78 10.73 9.93
CA LEU A 44 8.74 11.94 9.09
C LEU A 44 8.33 13.16 9.89
N MET A 45 7.25 13.07 10.67
CA MET A 45 6.83 14.16 11.55
C MET A 45 7.94 14.59 12.52
N LEU A 46 8.65 13.64 13.12
CA LEU A 46 9.80 13.91 14.00
C LEU A 46 10.98 14.54 13.24
N SER A 47 11.30 14.02 12.06
CA SER A 47 12.38 14.55 11.22
C SER A 47 12.13 15.98 10.75
N LEU A 48 10.88 16.33 10.45
CA LEU A 48 10.49 17.69 10.05
C LEU A 48 10.68 18.71 11.17
N SER A 49 10.44 18.31 12.42
CA SER A 49 10.78 19.13 13.59
C SER A 49 12.29 19.39 13.67
N MET A 50 13.10 18.37 13.37
CA MET A 50 14.56 18.48 13.40
C MET A 50 15.12 19.46 12.36
N VAL A 51 14.43 19.71 11.23
CA VAL A 51 14.88 20.68 10.21
C VAL A 51 15.00 22.10 10.76
N VAL A 52 14.09 22.50 11.66
CA VAL A 52 14.10 23.83 12.28
C VAL A 52 15.25 23.95 13.27
N ILE A 53 15.46 22.94 14.12
CA ILE A 53 16.55 22.92 15.09
C ILE A 53 17.92 22.86 14.40
N ALA A 54 18.06 22.03 13.36
CA ALA A 54 19.28 21.93 12.57
C ALA A 54 19.66 23.30 11.94
N SER A 55 18.66 24.12 11.62
CA SER A 55 18.92 25.47 11.12
C SER A 55 19.57 26.36 12.18
N MET A 56 19.40 26.13 13.50
CA MET A 56 20.06 26.94 14.54
C MET A 56 21.59 26.83 14.52
N ILE A 57 22.13 25.71 14.04
CA ILE A 57 23.58 25.46 13.89
C ILE A 57 24.08 25.77 12.48
N ALA A 58 23.43 26.71 11.79
CA ALA A 58 23.78 27.21 10.46
C ALA A 58 23.73 26.17 9.32
N VAL A 59 22.97 25.08 9.48
CA VAL A 59 22.66 24.19 8.35
C VAL A 59 21.88 24.98 7.30
N GLY A 60 22.37 25.01 6.07
CA GLY A 60 21.73 25.71 4.96
C GLY A 60 20.35 25.11 4.65
N GLY A 61 19.37 25.97 4.33
CA GLY A 61 18.02 25.53 3.95
C GLY A 61 16.92 26.53 4.32
N LEU A 62 15.67 26.05 4.27
CA LEU A 62 14.48 26.86 4.54
C LEU A 62 14.38 27.34 5.99
N GLY A 63 14.82 26.54 6.97
CA GLY A 63 14.76 26.95 8.38
C GLY A 63 15.72 28.10 8.72
N GLN A 64 16.82 28.25 7.99
CA GLN A 64 17.70 29.43 8.09
C GLN A 64 17.02 30.70 7.59
N MET A 65 16.17 30.62 6.56
CA MET A 65 15.35 31.75 6.11
C MET A 65 14.39 32.16 7.23
N VAL A 66 13.67 31.21 7.83
CA VAL A 66 12.77 31.48 8.96
C VAL A 66 13.49 32.14 10.14
N LEU A 67 14.62 31.55 10.57
CA LEU A 67 15.41 32.08 11.69
C LEU A 67 15.92 33.50 11.43
N ARG A 68 16.40 33.79 10.22
CA ARG A 68 16.87 35.13 9.86
C ARG A 68 15.73 36.14 9.78
N GLY A 69 14.57 35.73 9.26
CA GLY A 69 13.38 36.58 9.20
C GLY A 69 12.92 36.99 10.60
N ILE A 70 12.83 36.02 11.51
CA ILE A 70 12.52 36.28 12.92
C ILE A 70 13.59 37.17 13.56
N GLY A 71 14.88 36.84 13.37
CA GLY A 71 15.98 37.59 13.97
C GLY A 71 16.13 39.04 13.46
N ARG A 72 15.66 39.33 12.24
CA ARG A 72 15.66 40.67 11.63
C ARG A 72 14.33 41.39 11.71
N LEU A 73 13.33 40.79 12.36
CA LEU A 73 11.93 41.28 12.39
C LEU A 73 11.34 41.45 10.97
N ASP A 74 11.87 40.70 10.01
CA ASP A 74 11.37 40.64 8.64
C ASP A 74 10.33 39.52 8.53
N MET A 75 9.08 39.90 8.75
CA MET A 75 7.94 38.99 8.70
C MET A 75 7.75 38.40 7.30
N GLY A 76 8.07 39.14 6.23
CA GLY A 76 7.96 38.64 4.86
C GLY A 76 8.88 37.44 4.63
N LEU A 77 10.15 37.58 5.02
CA LEU A 77 11.15 36.54 4.87
C LEU A 77 10.87 35.33 5.79
N ALA A 78 10.38 35.57 7.01
CA ALA A 78 9.95 34.50 7.92
C ALA A 78 8.75 33.71 7.37
N THR A 79 7.75 34.40 6.83
CA THR A 79 6.55 33.76 6.28
C THR A 79 6.85 32.95 5.02
N VAL A 80 7.68 33.47 4.10
CA VAL A 80 8.09 32.73 2.89
C VAL A 80 8.83 31.44 3.27
N GLY A 81 9.78 31.52 4.21
CA GLY A 81 10.48 30.34 4.71
C GLY A 81 9.55 29.34 5.38
N GLY A 82 8.62 29.82 6.23
CA GLY A 82 7.67 28.98 6.97
C GLY A 82 6.68 28.26 6.05
N LEU A 83 6.10 28.98 5.09
CA LEU A 83 5.22 28.40 4.08
C LEU A 83 5.95 27.35 3.24
N GLY A 84 7.22 27.59 2.88
CA GLY A 84 8.04 26.61 2.18
C GLY A 84 8.18 25.29 2.95
N ILE A 85 8.44 25.37 4.26
CA ILE A 85 8.54 24.19 5.12
C ILE A 85 7.20 23.46 5.25
N VAL A 86 6.10 24.20 5.43
CA VAL A 86 4.75 23.61 5.53
C VAL A 86 4.35 22.90 4.24
N LEU A 87 4.58 23.51 3.08
CA LEU A 87 4.30 22.88 1.79
C LEU A 87 5.13 21.61 1.58
N LEU A 88 6.41 21.64 1.95
CA LEU A 88 7.26 20.46 1.91
C LEU A 88 6.75 19.35 2.84
N ALA A 89 6.37 19.69 4.07
CA ALA A 89 5.81 18.78 5.05
C ALA A 89 4.52 18.10 4.54
N ILE A 90 3.59 18.89 4.01
CA ILE A 90 2.34 18.39 3.41
C ILE A 90 2.63 17.47 2.23
N THR A 91 3.61 17.83 1.38
CA THR A 91 3.98 17.03 0.21
C THR A 91 4.56 15.68 0.62
N LEU A 92 5.47 15.68 1.60
CA LEU A 92 6.06 14.46 2.17
C LEU A 92 5.03 13.57 2.87
N ASP A 93 4.14 14.17 3.65
CA ASP A 93 3.03 13.48 4.31
C ASP A 93 2.09 12.85 3.27
N ARG A 94 1.73 13.60 2.22
CA ARG A 94 0.89 13.09 1.12
C ARG A 94 1.52 11.93 0.37
N ILE A 95 2.81 11.99 0.05
CA ILE A 95 3.52 10.90 -0.62
C ILE A 95 3.52 9.65 0.27
N THR A 96 3.79 9.82 1.56
CA THR A 96 3.81 8.73 2.54
C THR A 96 2.45 8.08 2.72
N GLN A 97 1.39 8.88 2.84
CA GLN A 97 0.03 8.38 2.91
C GLN A 97 -0.40 7.68 1.62
N ALA A 98 -0.02 8.20 0.45
CA ALA A 98 -0.30 7.56 -0.83
C ALA A 98 0.36 6.17 -0.97
N MET A 99 1.55 5.99 -0.37
CA MET A 99 2.22 4.69 -0.29
C MET A 99 1.59 3.77 0.77
N GLY A 100 1.10 4.34 1.87
CA GLY A 100 0.59 3.60 3.02
C GLY A 100 -0.89 3.26 2.99
N GLN A 101 -1.69 3.92 2.14
CA GLN A 101 -3.12 3.64 2.00
C GLN A 101 -3.29 2.25 1.35
N PRO A 102 -3.78 1.23 2.07
CA PRO A 102 -4.26 0.03 1.42
C PRO A 102 -5.47 0.49 0.61
N ARG A 103 -5.40 0.42 -0.72
CA ARG A 103 -6.55 0.67 -1.59
C ARG A 103 -7.69 -0.24 -1.11
N ARG A 104 -8.61 0.29 -0.30
CA ARG A 104 -9.79 -0.41 0.23
C ARG A 104 -10.84 -0.75 -0.85
N GLY A 105 -10.48 -0.61 -2.14
CA GLY A 105 -11.27 -1.03 -3.28
C GLY A 105 -10.49 -2.04 -4.11
N VAL A 106 -11.05 -3.24 -4.22
CA VAL A 106 -10.63 -4.32 -5.11
C VAL A 106 -10.46 -3.80 -6.54
N ARG A 107 -9.24 -3.85 -7.07
CA ARG A 107 -9.00 -4.24 -8.46
C ARG A 107 -7.57 -4.73 -8.63
N HIS A 108 -7.47 -6.05 -8.74
CA HIS A 108 -6.29 -6.78 -9.15
C HIS A 108 -5.84 -6.24 -10.53
N TRP A 109 -4.82 -5.38 -10.56
CA TRP A 109 -4.20 -4.86 -11.79
C TRP A 109 -3.76 -6.00 -12.73
N TRP A 110 -3.46 -7.16 -12.15
CA TRP A 110 -3.13 -8.40 -12.85
C TRP A 110 -4.32 -9.12 -13.52
N GLN A 111 -5.58 -8.72 -13.28
CA GLN A 111 -6.80 -9.34 -13.85
C GLN A 111 -7.45 -8.45 -14.91
N THR A 112 -7.12 -7.15 -14.91
CA THR A 112 -7.57 -6.19 -15.93
C THR A 112 -6.43 -5.77 -16.88
N GLY A 113 -5.24 -6.36 -16.73
CA GLY A 113 -4.11 -6.19 -17.63
C GLY A 113 -3.95 -7.29 -18.67
N PRO A 114 -3.02 -7.12 -19.64
CA PRO A 114 -2.80 -8.03 -20.77
C PRO A 114 -2.55 -9.49 -20.37
N ALA A 115 -2.03 -9.75 -19.16
CA ALA A 115 -1.83 -11.10 -18.63
C ALA A 115 -3.14 -11.91 -18.50
N GLY A 116 -4.27 -11.26 -18.17
CA GLY A 116 -5.58 -11.93 -18.12
C GLY A 116 -6.12 -12.28 -19.52
N LEU A 117 -5.74 -11.50 -20.53
CA LEU A 117 -6.10 -11.70 -21.93
C LEU A 117 -5.30 -12.87 -22.52
N VAL A 118 -4.01 -12.96 -22.18
CA VAL A 118 -3.13 -14.09 -22.56
C VAL A 118 -3.59 -15.40 -21.91
N LEU A 119 -3.95 -15.40 -20.62
CA LEU A 119 -4.48 -16.60 -19.96
C LEU A 119 -5.86 -17.03 -20.48
N ARG A 120 -6.67 -16.09 -21.00
CA ARG A 120 -7.93 -16.40 -21.69
C ARG A 120 -7.71 -17.02 -23.08
N LEU A 121 -6.65 -16.62 -23.77
CA LEU A 121 -6.28 -17.18 -25.08
C LEU A 121 -5.69 -18.59 -24.98
N VAL A 122 -5.09 -18.93 -23.83
CA VAL A 122 -4.42 -20.23 -23.62
C VAL A 122 -5.33 -21.26 -22.92
N ARG A 123 -6.52 -20.88 -22.45
CA ARG A 123 -7.46 -21.84 -21.85
C ARG A 123 -8.29 -22.57 -22.92
N PRO A 124 -8.28 -23.91 -22.97
CA PRO A 124 -9.16 -24.68 -23.84
C PRO A 124 -10.62 -24.46 -23.42
N ALA A 125 -11.53 -24.43 -24.39
CA ALA A 125 -12.96 -24.32 -24.16
C ALA A 125 -13.46 -25.45 -23.24
N PRO A 126 -14.35 -25.16 -22.26
CA PRO A 126 -14.99 -26.21 -21.50
C PRO A 126 -15.76 -27.13 -22.46
N PRO A 127 -15.76 -28.45 -22.22
CA PRO A 127 -16.53 -29.38 -23.04
C PRO A 127 -18.00 -28.97 -23.01
N ALA A 128 -18.62 -28.96 -24.20
CA ALA A 128 -20.01 -28.60 -24.37
C ALA A 128 -20.88 -29.38 -23.36
N PRO A 129 -21.89 -28.74 -22.74
CA PRO A 129 -22.87 -29.49 -21.96
C PRO A 129 -23.44 -30.55 -22.89
N ALA A 130 -23.24 -31.82 -22.49
CA ALA A 130 -23.87 -32.95 -23.12
C ALA A 130 -25.32 -32.57 -23.37
N ALA A 131 -25.66 -32.56 -24.66
CA ALA A 131 -26.96 -32.22 -25.14
C ALA A 131 -28.01 -32.88 -24.25
N ALA A 132 -28.96 -32.07 -23.82
CA ALA A 132 -30.26 -32.52 -23.37
C ALA A 132 -30.76 -33.61 -24.33
N ALA A 133 -30.67 -34.87 -23.92
CA ALA A 133 -31.38 -35.99 -24.51
C ALA A 133 -32.39 -36.45 -23.47
N GLU A 134 -33.56 -35.82 -23.57
CA GLU A 134 -34.91 -36.29 -23.23
C GLU A 134 -35.14 -37.13 -21.96
N PRO A 135 -35.96 -36.63 -21.02
CA PRO A 135 -36.79 -37.48 -20.17
C PRO A 135 -38.14 -37.72 -20.88
N THR A 136 -38.22 -38.71 -21.78
CA THR A 136 -39.50 -39.09 -22.39
C THR A 136 -39.63 -40.61 -22.49
N ASP A 137 -40.56 -41.12 -21.68
CA ASP A 137 -41.38 -42.33 -21.87
C ASP A 137 -40.72 -43.73 -21.85
N LEU A 138 -40.84 -44.40 -20.71
CA LEU A 138 -41.18 -45.83 -20.68
C LEU A 138 -42.26 -46.08 -19.60
N SER A 139 -43.39 -45.37 -19.73
CA SER A 139 -44.66 -45.70 -19.07
C SER A 139 -45.53 -46.64 -19.93
N SER A 140 -45.05 -47.12 -21.08
CA SER A 140 -45.78 -48.03 -21.98
C SER A 140 -45.14 -49.41 -22.05
N ALA A 141 -45.24 -50.20 -20.98
CA ALA A 141 -44.99 -51.65 -21.00
C ALA A 141 -45.73 -52.38 -19.85
N ARG A 142 -46.93 -51.91 -19.50
CA ARG A 142 -47.92 -52.65 -18.71
C ARG A 142 -49.24 -52.58 -19.47
N GLY A 143 -49.56 -53.66 -20.19
CA GLY A 143 -50.76 -53.86 -20.98
C GLY A 143 -50.63 -55.15 -21.79
#